data_AF-A0A9D4HM74-F1
#
_entry.id   AF-A0A9D4HM74-F1
#
_cell.length_a   1.000
_cell.length_b   1.000
_cell.length_c   1.000
_cell.angle_alpha   90.00
_cell.angle_beta   90.00
_cell.angle_gamma   90.00
#
_symmetry.space_group_name_H-M   'P 1'
#
loop_
_entity.id
_entity.type
_entity.pdbx_description
1 polymer ?
#
loop_
_entity_poly.entity_id
_entity_poly.type
_entity_poly.pdbx_seq_one_letter_code
_entity_poly.pdbx_strand_id
1 'polypeptide(L)'
;MTCFTCIEFYGTKSIGSGLKGCNTFLTGSTNLKKSAVSDHELSKAHIDATANTAAKCSDSAAIASSQAGKAMLSLHLSERQRLMHLFRNAHAVGKKGRPITDYTWLCNVTEANGVDLG
;
A
#
# COMPACT_ATOMS: atom_id res chain seq x y z
N MET A 1 21.20 2.35 10.97
CA MET A 1 20.72 3.42 10.06
C MET A 1 20.67 2.90 8.64
N THR A 2 19.49 2.80 8.04
CA THR A 2 19.25 2.29 6.68
C THR A 2 18.35 3.23 5.90
N CYS A 3 18.47 3.26 4.57
CA CYS A 3 17.66 4.10 3.70
C CYS A 3 16.71 3.24 2.86
N PHE A 4 15.40 3.39 3.09
CA PHE A 4 14.36 2.59 2.42
C PHE A 4 14.39 2.79 0.90
N THR A 5 14.46 4.04 0.42
CA THR A 5 14.51 4.38 -1.01
C THR A 5 15.69 3.70 -1.71
N CYS A 6 16.87 3.74 -1.09
CA CYS A 6 18.06 3.09 -1.66
C CYS A 6 17.95 1.56 -1.61
N ILE A 7 17.36 0.98 -0.55
CA ILE A 7 17.11 -0.46 -0.46
C ILE A 7 16.13 -0.91 -1.55
N GLU A 8 15.05 -0.18 -1.78
CA GLU A 8 14.07 -0.53 -2.80
C GLU A 8 14.68 -0.47 -4.22
N PHE A 9 15.53 0.53 -4.47
CA PHE A 9 16.14 0.72 -5.79
C PHE A 9 17.33 -0.22 -6.06
N TYR A 10 18.20 -0.44 -5.07
CA TYR A 10 19.45 -1.20 -5.23
C TYR A 10 19.41 -2.61 -4.61
N GLY A 11 18.47 -2.91 -3.71
CA GLY A 11 18.48 -4.12 -2.90
C GLY A 11 18.08 -5.42 -3.61
N THR A 12 17.51 -5.35 -4.81
CA THR A 12 17.00 -6.53 -5.56
C THR A 12 17.71 -6.80 -6.88
N LYS A 13 18.48 -5.84 -7.42
CA LYS A 13 19.27 -6.06 -8.65
C LYS A 13 20.59 -6.73 -8.26
N SER A 14 20.95 -7.83 -8.91
CA SER A 14 22.29 -8.40 -8.81
C SER A 14 23.29 -7.32 -9.17
N ILE A 15 23.93 -6.78 -8.13
CA ILE A 15 24.77 -5.60 -8.17
C ILE A 15 25.90 -5.83 -9.17
N GLY A 16 25.90 -5.05 -10.26
CA GLY A 16 27.11 -4.79 -11.02
C GLY A 16 28.20 -4.33 -10.06
N SER A 17 29.37 -4.94 -10.18
CA SER A 17 30.38 -5.20 -9.14
C SER A 17 30.98 -4.02 -8.32
N GLY A 18 30.38 -2.82 -8.31
CA GLY A 18 30.91 -1.62 -7.64
C GLY A 18 30.18 -1.13 -6.39
N LEU A 19 28.97 -1.64 -6.08
CA LEU A 19 28.16 -1.14 -4.94
C LEU A 19 27.88 -2.20 -3.86
N LYS A 20 28.34 -3.44 -4.07
CA LYS A 20 28.04 -4.57 -3.17
C LYS A 20 28.97 -4.51 -1.96
N GLY A 21 28.43 -4.11 -0.82
CA GLY A 21 29.08 -4.24 0.49
C GLY A 21 29.64 -2.96 1.13
N CYS A 22 29.61 -1.80 0.44
CA CYS A 22 30.20 -0.56 0.99
C CYS A 22 29.19 0.51 1.40
N ASN A 23 27.93 0.46 0.95
CA ASN A 23 26.95 1.47 1.35
C ASN A 23 26.25 1.05 2.66
N THR A 24 26.67 1.69 3.75
CA THR A 24 26.14 1.50 5.12
C THR A 24 24.64 1.77 5.24
N PHE A 25 24.03 2.49 4.29
CA PHE A 25 22.58 2.73 4.26
C PHE A 25 21.80 1.58 3.61
N LEU A 26 22.47 0.63 2.95
CA LEU A 26 21.86 -0.61 2.43
C LEU A 26 21.96 -1.76 3.44
N THR A 27 23.15 -1.97 4.02
CA THR A 27 23.41 -3.08 4.96
C THR A 27 23.09 -2.73 6.40
N GLY A 28 23.00 -1.43 6.72
CA GLY A 28 22.91 -0.92 8.08
C GLY A 28 24.28 -0.59 8.68
N SER A 29 24.28 0.40 9.55
CA SER A 29 25.43 0.82 10.36
C SER A 29 24.99 1.29 11.75
N THR A 30 25.89 1.14 12.72
CA THR A 30 25.78 1.65 14.10
C THR A 30 26.35 3.07 14.25
N ASN A 31 26.91 3.65 13.18
CA ASN A 31 27.39 5.02 13.19
C ASN A 31 26.20 5.98 13.04
N LEU A 32 25.87 6.71 14.11
CA LEU A 32 24.70 7.58 14.22
C LEU A 32 25.04 9.07 13.99
N LYS A 33 26.20 9.38 13.39
CA LYS A 33 26.60 10.76 13.11
C LYS A 33 25.59 11.42 12.16
N LYS A 34 25.06 12.58 12.56
CA LYS A 34 24.14 13.37 11.72
C LYS A 34 24.75 13.77 10.37
N SER A 35 26.05 14.07 10.34
CA SER A 35 26.75 14.43 9.09
C SER A 35 26.66 13.31 8.04
N ALA A 36 26.74 12.05 8.47
CA ALA A 36 26.63 10.91 7.55
C ALA A 36 25.27 10.85 6.85
N VAL A 37 24.21 11.31 7.53
CA VAL A 37 22.84 11.38 6.98
C VAL A 37 22.76 12.46 5.92
N SER A 38 23.26 13.65 6.23
CA SER A 38 23.27 14.78 5.30
C SER A 38 24.13 14.49 4.06
N ASP A 39 25.30 13.88 4.24
CA ASP A 39 26.16 13.45 3.13
C ASP A 39 25.49 12.38 2.26
N HIS A 40 24.72 11.48 2.88
CA HIS A 40 23.95 10.46 2.16
C HIS A 40 22.81 11.07 1.33
N GLU A 41 22.04 12.00 1.88
CA GLU A 41 20.94 12.68 1.19
C GLU A 41 21.42 13.42 -0.07
N LEU A 42 22.63 13.99 0.00
CA LEU A 42 23.27 14.70 -1.13
C LEU A 42 24.04 13.78 -2.08
N SER A 43 24.18 12.49 -1.74
CA SER A 43 24.94 11.55 -2.57
C SER A 43 24.22 11.27 -3.88
N LYS A 44 24.98 11.22 -4.98
CA LYS A 44 24.44 10.93 -6.32
C LYS A 44 23.63 9.63 -6.35
N ALA A 45 24.08 8.59 -5.63
CA ALA A 45 23.37 7.33 -5.55
C ALA A 45 21.98 7.47 -4.90
N HIS A 46 21.85 8.30 -3.85
CA HIS A 46 20.55 8.55 -3.24
C HIS A 46 19.65 9.40 -4.14
N ILE A 47 20.21 10.40 -4.83
CA ILE A 47 19.49 11.23 -5.79
C ILE A 47 18.95 10.38 -6.95
N ASP A 48 19.76 9.51 -7.53
CA ASP A 48 19.36 8.61 -8.62
C ASP A 48 18.26 7.64 -8.17
N ALA A 49 18.40 7.05 -6.97
CA ALA A 49 17.37 6.19 -6.39
C ALA A 49 16.05 6.94 -6.20
N THR A 50 16.12 8.16 -5.67
CA THR A 50 14.95 9.02 -5.41
C THR A 50 14.24 9.41 -6.69
N ALA A 51 14.99 9.82 -7.72
CA ALA A 51 14.45 10.15 -9.03
C ALA A 51 13.72 8.95 -9.65
N ASN A 52 14.28 7.74 -9.56
CA ASN A 52 13.63 6.54 -10.06
C ASN A 52 12.36 6.17 -9.26
N THR A 53 12.37 6.29 -7.93
CA THR A 53 11.16 6.05 -7.13
C THR A 53 10.07 7.09 -7.42
N ALA A 54 10.45 8.35 -7.66
CA ALA A 54 9.51 9.39 -8.07
C ALA A 54 8.88 9.09 -9.44
N ALA A 55 9.68 8.60 -10.41
CA ALA A 55 9.19 8.19 -11.72
C ALA A 55 8.20 7.00 -11.64
N LYS A 56 8.50 5.99 -10.81
CA LYS A 56 7.55 4.89 -10.55
C LYS A 56 6.23 5.38 -9.96
N CYS A 57 6.28 6.37 -9.07
CA CYS A 57 5.08 6.98 -8.50
C CYS A 57 4.28 7.75 -9.55
N SER A 58 4.94 8.45 -10.49
CA SER A 58 4.23 9.09 -11.61
C SER A 58 3.60 8.08 -12.56
N ASP A 59 4.26 6.95 -12.82
CA ASP A 59 3.68 5.87 -13.62
C ASP A 59 2.47 5.25 -12.92
N SER A 60 2.56 5.03 -11.60
CA SER A 60 1.44 4.54 -10.79
C SER A 60 0.27 5.54 -10.76
N ALA A 61 0.54 6.84 -10.69
CA ALA A 61 -0.49 7.89 -10.76
C ALA A 61 -1.13 7.98 -12.16
N ALA A 62 -0.34 7.81 -13.22
CA ALA A 62 -0.82 7.75 -14.60
C ALA A 62 -1.68 6.50 -14.83
N ILE A 63 -1.25 5.34 -14.32
CA ILE A 63 -2.02 4.09 -14.36
C ILE A 63 -3.32 4.25 -13.58
N ALA A 64 -3.30 4.79 -12.36
CA ALA A 64 -4.50 5.06 -11.57
C ALA A 64 -5.46 6.05 -12.26
N SER A 65 -4.93 6.98 -13.05
CA SER A 65 -5.72 7.96 -13.80
C SER A 65 -6.25 7.43 -15.14
N SER A 66 -5.71 6.32 -15.64
CA SER A 66 -6.18 5.65 -16.85
C SER A 66 -7.59 5.08 -16.67
N GLN A 67 -8.31 4.84 -17.76
CA GLN A 67 -9.66 4.25 -17.70
C GLN A 67 -9.65 2.87 -17.01
N ALA A 68 -8.64 2.05 -17.29
CA ALA A 68 -8.48 0.74 -16.66
C ALA A 68 -8.15 0.86 -15.16
N GLY A 69 -7.28 1.80 -14.77
CA GLY A 69 -6.96 2.04 -13.36
C GLY A 69 -8.15 2.58 -12.57
N LYS A 70 -8.92 3.50 -13.15
CA LYS A 70 -10.18 3.99 -12.55
C LYS A 70 -11.21 2.87 -12.42
N ALA A 71 -11.33 2.00 -13.42
CA ALA A 71 -12.22 0.84 -13.34
C ALA A 71 -11.79 -0.11 -12.22
N MET A 72 -10.49 -0.45 -12.11
CA MET A 72 -9.96 -1.28 -11.02
C MET A 72 -10.19 -0.65 -9.65
N LEU A 73 -9.93 0.65 -9.49
CA LEU A 73 -10.21 1.37 -8.24
C LEU A 73 -11.71 1.37 -7.91
N SER A 74 -12.58 1.55 -8.91
CA SER A 74 -14.02 1.48 -8.73
C SER A 74 -14.49 0.08 -8.33
N LEU A 75 -13.92 -0.98 -8.91
CA LEU A 75 -14.19 -2.36 -8.52
C LEU A 75 -13.83 -2.57 -7.05
N HIS A 76 -12.63 -2.18 -6.64
CA HIS A 76 -12.22 -2.26 -5.23
C HIS A 76 -13.10 -1.44 -4.29
N LEU A 77 -13.57 -0.27 -4.72
CA LEU A 77 -14.51 0.54 -3.94
C LEU A 77 -15.87 -0.16 -3.80
N SER A 78 -16.38 -0.76 -4.87
CA SER A 78 -17.65 -1.51 -4.84
C SER A 78 -17.57 -2.73 -3.93
N GLU A 79 -16.49 -3.52 -4.03
CA GLU A 79 -16.22 -4.66 -3.15
C GLU A 79 -16.10 -4.23 -1.69
N ARG A 80 -15.40 -3.11 -1.45
CA ARG A 80 -15.26 -2.57 -0.10
C ARG A 80 -16.61 -2.13 0.47
N GLN A 81 -17.44 -1.44 -0.32
CA GLN A 81 -18.78 -1.03 0.11
C GLN A 81 -19.64 -2.25 0.45
N ARG A 82 -19.62 -3.29 -0.40
CA ARG A 82 -20.27 -4.57 -0.15
C ARG A 82 -19.87 -5.18 1.19
N LEU A 83 -18.57 -5.29 1.45
CA LEU A 83 -18.03 -5.79 2.72
C LEU A 83 -18.44 -4.94 3.92
N MET A 84 -18.51 -3.62 3.76
CA MET A 84 -18.99 -2.74 4.84
C MET A 84 -20.45 -2.99 5.20
N HIS A 85 -21.32 -3.24 4.22
CA HIS A 85 -22.72 -3.58 4.50
C HIS A 85 -22.86 -4.93 5.20
N LEU A 86 -22.16 -5.96 4.71
CA LEU A 86 -22.12 -7.29 5.35
C LEU A 86 -21.63 -7.19 6.80
N PHE A 87 -20.57 -6.43 7.06
CA PHE A 87 -20.05 -6.21 8.40
C PHE A 87 -21.05 -5.47 9.29
N ARG A 88 -21.70 -4.42 8.79
CA ARG A 88 -22.72 -3.67 9.55
C ARG A 88 -23.90 -4.55 9.94
N ASN A 89 -24.34 -5.43 9.04
CA ASN A 89 -25.41 -6.39 9.31
C ASN A 89 -25.01 -7.38 10.41
N ALA A 90 -23.82 -7.98 10.32
CA ALA A 90 -23.30 -8.89 11.34
C ALA A 90 -23.15 -8.20 12.70
N HIS A 91 -22.60 -6.98 12.70
CA HIS A 91 -22.45 -6.18 13.90
C HIS A 91 -23.81 -5.80 14.52
N ALA A 92 -24.83 -5.48 13.71
CA ALA A 92 -26.17 -5.16 14.22
C ALA A 92 -26.80 -6.37 14.93
N VAL A 93 -26.68 -7.58 14.36
CA VAL A 93 -27.14 -8.83 14.96
C VAL A 93 -26.44 -9.05 16.32
N GLY A 94 -25.11 -9.00 16.34
CA GLY A 94 -24.32 -9.19 17.57
C GLY A 94 -24.62 -8.13 18.63
N LYS A 95 -24.66 -6.85 18.25
CA LYS A 95 -24.95 -5.73 19.17
C LYS A 95 -26.34 -5.82 19.79
N LYS A 96 -27.31 -6.38 19.08
CA LYS A 96 -28.68 -6.57 19.57
C LYS A 96 -28.88 -7.91 20.30
N GLY A 97 -27.83 -8.73 20.41
CA GLY A 97 -27.92 -10.06 21.02
C GLY A 97 -28.86 -11.00 20.25
N ARG A 98 -29.04 -10.77 18.95
CA ARG A 98 -29.91 -11.59 18.11
C ARG A 98 -29.18 -12.88 17.69
N PRO A 99 -29.92 -13.99 17.47
CA PRO A 99 -29.34 -15.20 16.91
C PRO A 99 -28.63 -14.93 15.59
N ILE A 100 -27.55 -15.68 15.30
CA ILE A 100 -26.82 -15.55 14.04
C ILE A 100 -27.70 -15.88 12.81
N THR A 101 -28.77 -16.66 12.99
CA THR A 101 -29.77 -16.94 11.94
C THR A 101 -30.47 -15.69 11.42
N ASP A 102 -30.56 -14.63 12.24
CA ASP A 102 -31.18 -13.35 11.84
C ASP A 102 -30.30 -12.57 10.86
N TYR A 103 -29.01 -12.93 10.73
CA TYR A 103 -28.08 -12.30 9.80
C TYR A 103 -28.55 -12.46 8.34
N THR A 104 -28.95 -13.68 7.94
CA THR A 104 -29.40 -13.96 6.57
C THR A 104 -30.66 -13.18 6.26
N TRP A 105 -31.62 -13.16 7.19
CA TRP A 105 -32.83 -12.34 7.05
C TRP A 105 -32.49 -10.85 6.90
N LEU A 106 -31.56 -10.33 7.71
CA LEU A 106 -31.15 -8.93 7.64
C LEU A 106 -30.45 -8.58 6.32
N CYS A 107 -29.66 -9.51 5.75
CA CYS A 107 -29.06 -9.33 4.43
C CYS A 107 -30.13 -9.27 3.33
N ASN A 108 -31.10 -10.18 3.34
CA ASN A 108 -32.22 -10.16 2.38
C ASN A 108 -33.04 -8.87 2.46
N VAL A 109 -33.29 -8.36 3.67
CA VAL A 109 -33.95 -7.05 3.87
C VAL A 109 -33.10 -5.91 3.34
N THR A 110 -31.79 -5.98 3.51
CA THR A 110 -30.85 -4.96 3.01
C THR A 110 -30.83 -4.94 1.47
N GLU A 111 -30.86 -6.10 0.83
CA GLU A 111 -31.01 -6.25 -0.63
C GLU A 111 -32.35 -5.73 -1.13
N ALA A 112 -33.45 -6.06 -0.45
CA ALA A 112 -34.79 -5.54 -0.78
C ALA A 112 -34.88 -4.00 -0.68
N ASN A 113 -34.01 -3.38 0.11
CA ASN A 113 -33.87 -1.93 0.22
C ASN A 113 -32.93 -1.32 -0.86
N GLY A 114 -32.48 -2.12 -1.83
CA GLY A 114 -31.68 -1.68 -2.97
C GLY A 114 -30.17 -1.62 -2.73
N VAL A 115 -29.67 -2.27 -1.67
CA VAL A 115 -28.23 -2.39 -1.43
C VAL A 115 -27.71 -3.69 -2.04
N ASP A 116 -26.74 -3.57 -2.95
CA ASP A 116 -26.04 -4.73 -3.51
C ASP A 116 -25.05 -5.32 -2.47
N LEU A 117 -25.33 -6.55 -2.03
CA LEU A 117 -24.48 -7.33 -1.11
C LEU A 117 -23.63 -8.39 -1.83
N GLY A 118 -23.70 -8.45 -3.16
CA GLY A 118 -22.95 -9.38 -4.00
C GLY A 118 -23.82 -10.21 -4.92
#